data_AF-A0A9Q7TSZ4-F1
#
_entry.id   AF-A0A9Q7TSZ4-F1
#
_cell.length_a   1.000
_cell.length_b   1.000
_cell.length_c   1.000
_cell.angle_alpha   90.00
_cell.angle_beta   90.00
_cell.angle_gamma   90.00
#
_symmetry.space_group_name_H-M   'P 1'
#
loop_
_entity.id
_entity.type
_entity.pdbx_description
1 polymer ?
#
loop_
_entity_poly.entity_id
_entity_poly.type
_entity_poly.pdbx_seq_one_letter_code
_entity_poly.pdbx_strand_id
1 'polypeptide(L)'
;MALLPSSKALASLASLRSALQSISAQPIAARAATRSAFTQASSYASTSSMHTSTIRYDQSAPLNASSSSSSSSAPAAPPSGSSSTEQQQQGLHASEFDFDGESYEIPPFDEGDLVAVPSKEPIVHVKLSKLHKGSSTTKSSSSKAYVPLSAHVFDAPARRDVIHSAVVYYLDAQRSGTASTKGRSDVRGSMRKLRPQKGSGQARLGTMSNPILRGGAVAHGPRPRDHSTKLPRRVRELALRSALSSKWRQGDLHVVDNFDWIAPPSSTGPLARLLGSKGWSDALFLTAPRHPEPSIRSLIKDDRPSSSDPVYDEQQRLDHQQAIRNFILASNNLPRVELIELDALTEEYRDNIAKTSSDKKKPGELHAYEVLRRHKVICDLGAVEWLEEKLGGAIFHEQAGLDSIAESLGQQQQQQDTEAAALSEVAQPEAAASSEVAQPEAEATTPVTPSPAAQSAPLA
;
A
#
# COMPACT_ATOMS: atom_id res chain seq x y z
N MET A 1 -16.95 -52.43 13.51
CA MET A 1 -15.61 -53.07 13.37
C MET A 1 -15.08 -52.76 11.99
N ALA A 2 -14.09 -51.86 11.88
CA ALA A 2 -13.55 -51.41 10.60
C ALA A 2 -12.71 -52.52 9.94
N LEU A 3 -13.01 -52.82 8.68
CA LEU A 3 -12.34 -53.84 7.87
C LEU A 3 -10.93 -53.38 7.48
N LEU A 4 -9.93 -54.16 7.88
CA LEU A 4 -8.53 -53.97 7.50
C LEU A 4 -8.35 -54.20 5.98
N PRO A 5 -7.50 -53.41 5.30
CA PRO A 5 -7.23 -53.59 3.88
C PRO A 5 -6.46 -54.89 3.62
N SER A 6 -6.79 -55.55 2.50
CA SER A 6 -6.22 -56.85 2.13
C SER A 6 -4.71 -56.79 1.89
N SER A 7 -4.02 -57.91 2.11
CA SER A 7 -2.56 -58.05 2.03
C SER A 7 -1.95 -57.62 0.69
N LYS A 8 -2.73 -57.68 -0.40
CA LYS A 8 -2.30 -57.20 -1.73
C LYS A 8 -2.20 -55.67 -1.80
N ALA A 9 -3.05 -54.94 -1.09
CA ALA A 9 -2.99 -53.47 -1.03
C ALA A 9 -1.73 -53.00 -0.27
N LEU A 10 -1.39 -53.69 0.82
CA LEU A 10 -0.17 -53.41 1.59
C LEU A 10 1.12 -53.69 0.81
N ALA A 11 1.14 -54.76 0.00
CA ALA A 11 2.27 -55.07 -0.86
C ALA A 11 2.49 -53.99 -1.96
N SER A 12 1.41 -53.43 -2.51
CA SER A 12 1.50 -52.35 -3.51
C SER A 12 2.04 -51.03 -2.93
N LEU A 13 1.68 -50.72 -1.69
CA LEU A 13 2.15 -49.53 -0.98
C LEU A 13 3.63 -49.66 -0.57
N ALA A 14 4.09 -50.86 -0.22
CA ALA A 14 5.51 -51.13 0.05
C ALA A 14 6.37 -50.97 -1.22
N SER A 15 5.86 -51.40 -2.38
CA SER A 15 6.55 -51.25 -3.67
C SER A 15 6.62 -49.79 -4.16
N LEU A 16 5.63 -48.95 -3.84
CA LEU A 16 5.65 -47.53 -4.15
C LEU A 16 6.61 -46.75 -3.23
N ARG A 17 6.73 -47.17 -1.97
CA ARG A 17 7.64 -46.54 -1.01
C ARG A 17 9.11 -46.82 -1.33
N SER A 18 9.45 -48.02 -1.81
CA SER A 18 10.81 -48.34 -2.26
C SER A 18 11.20 -47.63 -3.57
N ALA A 19 10.24 -47.41 -4.47
CA ALA A 19 10.46 -46.64 -5.71
C ALA A 19 10.69 -45.14 -5.46
N LEU A 20 10.10 -44.57 -4.40
CA LEU A 20 10.32 -43.18 -4.02
C LEU A 20 11.66 -42.96 -3.28
N GLN A 21 12.20 -43.98 -2.62
CA GLN A 21 13.52 -43.93 -1.96
C GLN A 21 14.71 -44.08 -2.92
N SER A 22 14.52 -44.59 -4.14
CA SER A 22 15.60 -44.71 -5.14
C SER A 22 15.81 -43.45 -5.98
N ILE A 23 14.89 -42.48 -5.92
CA ILE A 23 14.97 -41.22 -6.69
C ILE A 23 15.80 -40.14 -5.94
N SER A 24 15.99 -40.26 -4.62
CA SER A 24 16.71 -39.26 -3.82
C SER A 24 18.23 -39.48 -3.72
N ALA A 25 18.79 -40.51 -4.36
CA ALA A 25 20.18 -40.92 -4.18
C ALA A 25 20.98 -41.08 -5.49
N GLN A 26 20.83 -40.15 -6.46
CA GLN A 26 21.77 -40.04 -7.57
C GLN A 26 22.61 -38.75 -7.47
N PRO A 27 23.95 -38.84 -7.34
CA PRO A 27 24.81 -37.68 -7.47
C PRO A 27 24.86 -37.25 -8.95
N ILE A 28 24.58 -35.98 -9.21
CA ILE A 28 24.71 -35.37 -10.53
C ILE A 28 26.19 -35.38 -10.92
N ALA A 29 26.57 -36.33 -11.77
CA ALA A 29 27.86 -36.36 -12.44
C ALA A 29 27.91 -35.25 -13.49
N ALA A 30 28.63 -34.17 -13.19
CA ALA A 30 28.92 -33.11 -14.13
C ALA A 30 29.79 -33.63 -15.28
N ARG A 31 29.23 -33.59 -16.49
CA ARG A 31 29.88 -33.95 -17.75
C ARG A 31 30.93 -32.89 -18.10
N ALA A 32 32.19 -33.28 -18.03
CA ALA A 32 33.32 -32.50 -18.52
C ALA A 32 33.24 -32.32 -20.04
N ALA A 33 33.25 -31.07 -20.49
CA ALA A 33 33.63 -30.70 -21.84
C ALA A 33 34.98 -29.98 -21.77
N THR A 34 35.87 -30.40 -22.66
CA THR A 34 37.27 -30.04 -22.81
C THR A 34 37.46 -28.55 -23.13
N ARG A 35 38.40 -27.90 -22.44
CA ARG A 35 39.37 -26.99 -23.08
C ARG A 35 40.56 -26.69 -22.19
N SER A 36 41.71 -26.83 -22.83
CA SER A 36 43.07 -26.74 -22.35
C SER A 36 43.50 -25.33 -21.93
N ALA A 37 44.43 -25.31 -20.95
CA ALA A 37 45.73 -24.64 -21.00
C ALA A 37 46.03 -23.73 -19.80
N PHE A 38 47.03 -24.18 -19.02
CA PHE A 38 48.23 -23.41 -18.68
C PHE A 38 48.03 -22.13 -17.85
N THR A 39 48.34 -22.17 -16.55
CA THR A 39 49.53 -21.53 -15.96
C THR A 39 49.55 -21.67 -14.44
N GLN A 40 50.78 -21.77 -13.93
CA GLN A 40 51.17 -21.98 -12.55
C GLN A 40 50.97 -20.75 -11.65
N ALA A 41 50.78 -21.04 -10.36
CA ALA A 41 51.34 -20.37 -9.17
C ALA A 41 51.41 -18.83 -9.12
N SER A 42 50.86 -18.25 -8.05
CA SER A 42 51.70 -17.68 -6.97
C SER A 42 50.84 -17.12 -5.83
N SER A 43 51.15 -17.61 -4.64
CA SER A 43 50.78 -17.10 -3.33
C SER A 43 51.54 -15.80 -3.01
N TYR A 44 50.83 -14.68 -2.87
CA TYR A 44 51.31 -13.52 -2.11
C TYR A 44 50.12 -12.77 -1.51
N ALA A 45 49.78 -13.06 -0.24
CA ALA A 45 48.99 -12.16 0.59
C ALA A 45 49.96 -11.42 1.50
N SER A 46 50.40 -10.24 1.04
CA SER A 46 51.12 -9.28 1.86
C SER A 46 50.14 -8.57 2.79
N THR A 47 50.44 -8.66 4.08
CA THR A 47 49.88 -7.83 5.14
C THR A 47 50.31 -6.37 4.90
N SER A 48 49.34 -5.45 4.73
CA SER A 48 49.61 -4.01 4.83
C SER A 48 48.70 -3.40 5.90
N SER A 49 49.31 -3.02 7.02
CA SER A 49 48.69 -2.24 8.08
C SER A 49 48.34 -0.84 7.56
N MET A 50 47.06 -0.51 7.54
CA MET A 50 46.62 0.89 7.40
C MET A 50 46.77 1.56 8.77
N HIS A 51 47.66 2.54 8.87
CA HIS A 51 47.71 3.48 9.99
C HIS A 51 46.55 4.48 9.84
N THR A 52 45.58 4.43 10.76
CA THR A 52 44.58 5.47 10.96
C THR A 52 44.96 6.29 12.19
N SER A 53 45.30 7.56 11.98
CA SER A 53 45.50 8.51 13.07
C SER A 53 44.14 8.99 13.58
N THR A 54 43.69 8.41 14.69
CA THR A 54 42.52 8.87 15.45
C THR A 54 42.91 10.07 16.31
N ILE A 55 42.33 11.23 16.02
CA ILE A 55 42.36 12.40 16.91
C ILE A 55 41.43 12.10 18.09
N ARG A 56 42.00 11.99 19.29
CA ARG A 56 41.29 11.88 20.56
C ARG A 56 40.86 13.28 21.01
N TYR A 57 39.58 13.46 21.29
CA TYR A 57 39.12 14.51 22.20
C TYR A 57 39.04 13.90 23.60
N ASP A 58 39.84 14.46 24.50
CA ASP A 58 39.94 14.06 25.90
C ASP A 58 38.88 14.81 26.72
N GLN A 59 38.13 14.07 27.54
CA GLN A 59 37.21 14.60 28.54
C GLN A 59 37.87 14.43 29.91
N SER A 60 38.26 15.54 30.53
CA SER A 60 38.41 15.58 31.98
C SER A 60 38.10 16.98 32.52
N ALA A 61 37.11 17.03 33.41
CA ALA A 61 36.87 18.16 34.32
C ALA A 61 37.99 18.24 35.37
N PRO A 62 38.17 19.36 36.10
CA PRO A 62 37.40 19.49 37.34
C PRO A 62 36.94 20.91 37.75
N LEU A 63 35.89 20.88 38.57
CA LEU A 63 35.37 21.79 39.59
C LEU A 63 36.24 22.99 40.02
N ASN A 64 35.64 24.20 40.10
CA ASN A 64 35.10 24.84 41.33
C ASN A 64 35.16 26.40 41.27
N ALA A 65 34.25 27.04 42.02
CA ALA A 65 34.27 28.44 42.50
C ALA A 65 33.58 29.57 41.68
N SER A 66 32.40 29.94 42.19
CA SER A 66 31.98 31.29 42.61
C SER A 66 31.89 32.48 41.64
N SER A 67 30.67 33.02 41.63
CA SER A 67 30.34 34.45 41.83
C SER A 67 30.38 35.43 40.64
N SER A 68 29.40 36.32 40.72
CA SER A 68 29.33 37.66 40.14
C SER A 68 28.93 37.79 38.67
N SER A 69 27.64 38.07 38.52
CA SER A 69 27.06 39.00 37.55
C SER A 69 27.93 40.24 37.30
N SER A 70 28.12 40.62 36.03
CA SER A 70 28.18 42.03 35.64
C SER A 70 27.80 42.22 34.17
N SER A 71 26.77 43.03 33.99
CA SER A 71 26.25 43.60 32.76
C SER A 71 27.06 44.81 32.31
N SER A 72 27.10 45.07 31.00
CA SER A 72 27.28 46.40 30.40
C SER A 72 26.52 46.41 29.07
N SER A 73 25.90 47.47 28.56
CA SER A 73 25.42 48.74 29.09
C SER A 73 24.88 49.49 27.85
N ALA A 74 23.63 49.97 27.88
CA ALA A 74 23.17 51.11 27.09
C ALA A 74 21.77 51.54 27.60
N PRO A 75 21.44 52.85 27.61
CA PRO A 75 21.06 53.50 28.86
C PRO A 75 19.69 54.20 28.89
N ALA A 76 19.18 54.27 30.13
CA ALA A 76 18.61 55.43 30.85
C ALA A 76 17.28 56.10 30.39
N ALA A 77 16.29 55.93 31.29
CA ALA A 77 15.12 56.78 31.62
C ALA A 77 15.56 58.12 32.29
N PRO A 78 14.81 58.89 33.13
CA PRO A 78 13.44 58.82 33.71
C PRO A 78 12.80 60.27 33.76
N PRO A 79 11.97 60.79 34.73
CA PRO A 79 11.47 60.28 36.04
C PRO A 79 10.00 60.71 36.39
N SER A 80 9.31 60.46 37.52
CA SER A 80 9.47 59.82 38.84
C SER A 80 8.16 60.01 39.64
N GLY A 81 7.98 59.23 40.72
CA GLY A 81 7.17 59.58 41.91
C GLY A 81 6.01 58.62 42.23
N SER A 82 6.21 57.51 42.97
CA SER A 82 6.25 57.33 44.44
C SER A 82 4.88 57.46 45.15
N SER A 83 4.29 56.35 45.63
CA SER A 83 4.22 55.95 47.07
C SER A 83 3.03 55.02 47.42
N SER A 84 3.36 53.87 48.03
CA SER A 84 2.77 53.27 49.25
C SER A 84 1.29 52.80 49.36
N THR A 85 1.16 51.49 49.67
CA THR A 85 0.25 50.83 50.64
C THR A 85 -1.15 50.35 50.19
N GLU A 86 -1.35 49.01 50.33
CA GLU A 86 -2.56 48.21 50.63
C GLU A 86 -3.93 48.63 50.08
N GLN A 87 -4.52 47.79 49.22
CA GLN A 87 -5.78 47.04 49.48
C GLN A 87 -6.26 46.30 48.21
N GLN A 88 -6.69 45.05 48.42
CA GLN A 88 -7.51 44.16 47.59
C GLN A 88 -7.89 44.64 46.17
N GLN A 89 -7.26 44.06 45.14
CA GLN A 89 -7.79 44.08 43.77
C GLN A 89 -8.73 42.89 43.58
N GLN A 90 -10.03 43.17 43.60
CA GLN A 90 -11.06 42.31 43.02
C GLN A 90 -11.01 42.43 41.50
N GLY A 91 -11.25 41.31 40.82
CA GLY A 91 -10.90 41.09 39.42
C GLY A 91 -11.68 41.92 38.41
N LEU A 92 -10.98 42.35 37.36
CA LEU A 92 -11.58 42.80 36.11
C LEU A 92 -11.85 41.56 35.25
N HIS A 93 -13.11 41.11 35.25
CA HIS A 93 -13.59 40.08 34.33
C HIS A 93 -13.78 40.70 32.94
N ALA A 94 -13.32 40.01 31.89
CA ALA A 94 -13.48 40.39 30.49
C ALA A 94 -14.92 40.15 29.98
N SER A 95 -15.93 40.65 30.69
CA SER A 95 -17.36 40.43 30.41
C SER A 95 -18.08 41.62 29.77
N GLU A 96 -17.43 42.78 29.66
CA GLU A 96 -18.07 44.02 29.20
C GLU A 96 -17.26 44.67 28.06
N PHE A 97 -17.96 45.12 27.02
CA PHE A 97 -17.40 45.85 25.89
C PHE A 97 -18.19 47.15 25.67
N ASP A 98 -17.50 48.28 25.70
CA ASP A 98 -18.11 49.62 25.50
C ASP A 98 -18.01 50.05 24.03
N PHE A 99 -19.15 50.35 23.40
CA PHE A 99 -19.22 50.94 22.07
C PHE A 99 -20.23 52.10 22.06
N ASP A 100 -19.80 53.28 21.61
CA ASP A 100 -20.60 54.51 21.52
C ASP A 100 -21.30 54.95 22.83
N GLY A 101 -20.70 54.66 23.98
CA GLY A 101 -21.19 55.11 25.30
C GLY A 101 -22.30 54.23 25.89
N GLU A 102 -22.63 53.11 25.23
CA GLU A 102 -23.46 52.04 25.78
C GLU A 102 -22.60 50.82 26.08
N SER A 103 -22.70 50.33 27.32
CA SER A 103 -22.00 49.13 27.80
C SER A 103 -22.79 47.87 27.42
N TYR A 104 -22.15 46.98 26.67
CA TYR A 104 -22.73 45.70 26.27
C TYR A 104 -22.08 44.57 27.08
N GLU A 105 -22.89 43.85 27.86
CA GLU A 105 -22.47 42.61 28.53
C GLU A 105 -22.39 41.48 27.49
N ILE A 106 -21.21 40.85 27.40
CA ILE A 106 -21.03 39.65 26.57
C ILE A 106 -21.63 38.48 27.38
N PRO A 107 -22.73 37.86 26.91
CA PRO A 107 -23.28 36.70 27.60
C PRO A 107 -22.21 35.62 27.71
N PRO A 108 -22.15 34.88 28.84
CA PRO A 108 -21.18 33.82 29.03
C PRO A 108 -21.29 32.84 27.86
N PHE A 109 -20.16 32.58 27.21
CA PHE A 109 -20.08 31.64 26.09
C PHE A 109 -20.48 30.26 26.65
N ASP A 110 -21.66 29.76 26.29
CA ASP A 110 -22.16 28.48 26.78
C ASP A 110 -21.40 27.35 26.06
N GLU A 111 -20.27 26.93 26.63
CA GLU A 111 -19.40 25.86 26.08
C GLU A 111 -20.10 24.50 26.04
N GLY A 112 -21.29 24.37 26.64
CA GLY A 112 -22.04 23.12 26.80
C GLY A 112 -22.54 22.48 25.50
N ASP A 113 -22.71 23.25 24.43
CA ASP A 113 -23.32 22.78 23.16
C ASP A 113 -22.35 22.70 21.98
N LEU A 114 -21.05 22.95 22.20
CA LEU A 114 -20.04 22.80 21.16
C LEU A 114 -19.68 21.33 20.95
N VAL A 115 -20.55 20.59 20.27
CA VAL A 115 -20.17 19.32 19.66
C VAL A 115 -19.31 19.65 18.45
N ALA A 116 -17.99 19.45 18.56
CA ALA A 116 -17.10 19.49 17.42
C ALA A 116 -17.59 18.45 16.39
N VAL A 117 -18.29 18.90 15.34
CA VAL A 117 -18.65 18.02 14.23
C VAL A 117 -17.33 17.61 13.59
N PRO A 118 -16.97 16.30 13.61
CA PRO A 118 -15.74 15.87 12.97
C PRO A 118 -15.84 16.25 11.50
N SER A 119 -14.86 17.03 11.01
CA SER A 119 -14.79 17.38 9.59
C SER A 119 -14.59 16.10 8.80
N LYS A 120 -15.68 15.50 8.30
CA LYS A 120 -15.58 14.30 7.47
C LYS A 120 -14.74 14.66 6.25
N GLU A 121 -13.65 13.93 6.05
CA GLU A 121 -12.82 14.14 4.88
C GLU A 121 -13.66 14.00 3.61
N PRO A 122 -13.42 14.83 2.57
CA PRO A 122 -14.20 14.73 1.35
C PRO A 122 -14.06 13.32 0.76
N ILE A 123 -15.18 12.76 0.29
CA ILE A 123 -15.22 11.43 -0.33
C ILE A 123 -15.30 11.59 -1.84
N VAL A 124 -14.40 10.91 -2.52
CA VAL A 124 -14.37 10.79 -3.97
C VAL A 124 -15.13 9.55 -4.38
N HIS A 125 -15.83 9.55 -5.51
CA HIS A 125 -16.52 8.36 -6.01
C HIS A 125 -15.97 7.97 -7.38
N VAL A 126 -15.74 6.67 -7.59
CA VAL A 126 -15.34 6.12 -8.88
C VAL A 126 -16.30 5.02 -9.29
N LYS A 127 -16.66 4.99 -10.58
CA LYS A 127 -17.53 3.94 -11.13
C LYS A 127 -16.82 2.59 -11.06
N LEU A 128 -17.50 1.59 -10.51
CA LEU A 128 -17.02 0.22 -10.50
C LEU A 128 -17.09 -0.37 -11.92
N SER A 129 -15.95 -0.83 -12.42
CA SER A 129 -15.84 -1.40 -13.76
C SER A 129 -15.65 -2.92 -13.68
N LYS A 130 -16.35 -3.68 -14.53
CA LYS A 130 -16.20 -5.15 -14.58
C LYS A 130 -15.09 -5.55 -15.53
N LEU A 131 -14.23 -6.51 -15.18
CA LEU A 131 -13.22 -7.04 -16.10
C LEU A 131 -13.86 -7.75 -17.31
N HIS A 132 -14.84 -8.62 -17.07
CA HIS A 132 -15.52 -9.37 -18.12
C HIS A 132 -16.76 -8.65 -18.66
N LYS A 133 -17.02 -8.81 -19.98
CA LYS A 133 -18.27 -8.38 -20.62
C LYS A 133 -19.37 -9.38 -20.27
N GLY A 134 -20.25 -9.05 -19.32
CA GLY A 134 -21.53 -9.78 -19.13
C GLY A 134 -21.59 -10.89 -18.07
N SER A 135 -20.80 -10.85 -17.00
CA SER A 135 -21.12 -11.65 -15.81
C SER A 135 -22.27 -11.00 -15.02
N SER A 136 -23.49 -11.40 -15.37
CA SER A 136 -24.72 -11.26 -14.57
C SER A 136 -25.37 -12.63 -14.35
N THR A 137 -24.59 -13.71 -14.36
CA THR A 137 -25.10 -15.08 -14.26
C THR A 137 -25.17 -15.60 -12.83
N THR A 138 -24.72 -14.84 -11.84
CA THR A 138 -25.08 -15.05 -10.44
C THR A 138 -25.88 -13.84 -9.97
N LYS A 139 -27.12 -14.08 -9.53
CA LYS A 139 -27.86 -13.20 -8.62
C LYS A 139 -27.07 -13.15 -7.29
N SER A 140 -25.94 -12.47 -7.29
CA SER A 140 -25.20 -12.13 -6.08
C SER A 140 -25.15 -10.61 -5.99
N SER A 141 -25.52 -10.11 -4.83
CA SER A 141 -25.78 -8.74 -4.42
C SER A 141 -24.58 -7.79 -4.57
N SER A 142 -24.27 -7.32 -5.79
CA SER A 142 -23.36 -6.19 -5.97
C SER A 142 -24.06 -5.05 -6.71
N SER A 143 -24.85 -4.29 -5.93
CA SER A 143 -25.54 -3.07 -6.33
C SER A 143 -24.68 -1.81 -6.12
N LYS A 144 -23.37 -1.92 -5.89
CA LYS A 144 -22.50 -0.73 -5.75
C LYS A 144 -22.02 -0.30 -7.13
N ALA A 145 -22.79 0.57 -7.80
CA ALA A 145 -22.40 1.18 -9.08
C ALA A 145 -21.16 2.10 -8.94
N TYR A 146 -20.91 2.60 -7.73
CA TYR A 146 -19.84 3.50 -7.38
C TYR A 146 -19.12 3.01 -6.12
N VAL A 147 -17.81 3.23 -6.09
CA VAL A 147 -16.90 2.91 -4.99
C VAL A 147 -16.47 4.23 -4.35
N PRO A 148 -16.66 4.42 -3.03
CA PRO A 148 -16.11 5.57 -2.33
C PRO A 148 -14.59 5.43 -2.21
N LEU A 149 -13.87 6.52 -2.39
CA LEU A 149 -12.42 6.64 -2.29
C LEU A 149 -12.08 7.82 -1.38
N SER A 150 -10.99 7.71 -0.63
CA SER A 150 -10.48 8.83 0.18
C SER A 150 -9.95 9.97 -0.67
N ALA A 151 -10.45 11.20 -0.44
CA ALA A 151 -9.87 12.38 -1.08
C ALA A 151 -8.43 12.63 -0.65
N HIS A 152 -8.05 12.24 0.57
CA HIS A 152 -6.67 12.38 1.04
C HIS A 152 -5.66 11.64 0.15
N VAL A 153 -6.04 10.49 -0.42
CA VAL A 153 -5.18 9.68 -1.31
C VAL A 153 -5.41 9.99 -2.78
N PHE A 154 -6.67 10.10 -3.20
CA PHE A 154 -7.06 10.17 -4.62
C PHE A 154 -7.48 11.56 -5.11
N ASP A 155 -7.57 12.57 -4.24
CA ASP A 155 -7.82 13.98 -4.63
C ASP A 155 -6.86 14.97 -3.95
N ALA A 156 -5.60 14.55 -3.77
CA ALA A 156 -4.54 15.43 -3.35
C ALA A 156 -4.23 16.49 -4.44
N PRO A 157 -3.81 17.72 -4.06
CA PRO A 157 -3.42 18.74 -5.03
C PRO A 157 -2.24 18.27 -5.88
N ALA A 158 -2.37 18.40 -7.20
CA ALA A 158 -1.35 17.98 -8.15
C ALA A 158 -0.08 18.86 -8.03
N ARG A 159 0.99 18.28 -7.48
CA ARG A 159 2.29 18.92 -7.26
C ARG A 159 3.36 18.40 -8.22
N ARG A 160 3.61 19.18 -9.28
CA ARG A 160 4.56 18.82 -10.36
C ARG A 160 6.01 18.73 -9.87
N ASP A 161 6.41 19.61 -8.95
CA ASP A 161 7.72 19.65 -8.31
C ASP A 161 8.05 18.34 -7.58
N VAL A 162 7.11 17.85 -6.79
CA VAL A 162 7.24 16.63 -5.99
C VAL A 162 7.22 15.40 -6.89
N ILE A 163 6.32 15.36 -7.88
CA ILE A 163 6.28 14.29 -8.89
C ILE A 163 7.62 14.19 -9.63
N HIS A 164 8.14 15.31 -10.14
CA HIS A 164 9.42 15.33 -10.86
C HIS A 164 10.57 14.80 -10.00
N SER A 165 10.63 15.24 -8.74
CA SER A 165 11.68 14.79 -7.80
C SER A 165 11.63 13.29 -7.56
N ALA A 166 10.43 12.71 -7.42
CA ALA A 166 10.24 11.26 -7.26
C ALA A 166 10.58 10.46 -8.53
N VAL A 167 10.29 11.01 -9.71
CA VAL A 167 10.65 10.39 -11.00
C VAL A 167 12.17 10.37 -11.19
N VAL A 168 12.85 11.48 -10.93
CA VAL A 168 14.33 11.55 -11.02
C VAL A 168 14.95 10.58 -10.02
N TYR A 169 14.47 10.55 -8.77
CA TYR A 169 14.90 9.59 -7.75
C TYR A 169 14.82 8.14 -8.24
N TYR A 170 13.69 7.75 -8.83
CA TYR A 170 13.48 6.39 -9.32
C TYR A 170 14.42 6.05 -10.49
N LEU A 171 14.55 6.96 -11.47
CA LEU A 171 15.41 6.75 -12.64
C LEU A 171 16.90 6.73 -12.28
N ASP A 172 17.32 7.56 -11.33
CA ASP A 172 18.69 7.60 -10.82
C ASP A 172 19.05 6.29 -10.09
N ALA A 173 18.12 5.71 -9.32
CA ALA A 173 18.32 4.42 -8.65
C ALA A 173 18.41 3.24 -9.64
N GLN A 174 17.70 3.32 -10.78
CA GLN A 174 17.78 2.30 -11.83
C GLN A 174 19.07 2.40 -12.66
N ARG A 175 19.74 3.55 -12.65
CA ARG A 175 20.91 3.80 -13.49
C ARG A 175 22.16 3.15 -12.93
N SER A 176 22.72 2.19 -13.66
CA SER A 176 24.02 1.62 -13.34
C SER A 176 25.17 2.43 -13.95
N GLY A 177 26.05 2.99 -13.11
CA GLY A 177 27.26 3.66 -13.56
C GLY A 177 28.38 2.67 -13.87
N THR A 178 28.30 1.95 -15.00
CA THR A 178 29.29 0.94 -15.40
C THR A 178 30.42 1.49 -16.26
N ALA A 179 30.31 2.75 -16.70
CA ALA A 179 31.32 3.39 -17.52
C ALA A 179 32.65 3.52 -16.76
N SER A 180 33.71 2.95 -17.32
CA SER A 180 35.05 2.95 -16.73
C SER A 180 36.09 3.26 -17.78
N THR A 181 37.05 4.11 -17.41
CA THR A 181 38.22 4.43 -18.21
C THR A 181 39.49 4.07 -17.46
N LYS A 182 40.55 3.79 -18.22
CA LYS A 182 41.86 3.49 -17.66
C LYS A 182 42.57 4.79 -17.30
N GLY A 183 42.84 4.96 -16.00
CA GLY A 183 43.71 6.02 -15.52
C GLY A 183 45.17 5.76 -15.88
N ARG A 184 46.05 6.68 -15.51
CA ARG A 184 47.49 6.62 -15.82
C ARG A 184 48.18 5.37 -15.28
N SER A 185 47.73 4.87 -14.12
CA SER A 185 48.17 3.64 -13.47
C SER A 185 47.64 2.38 -14.14
N ASP A 186 46.46 2.47 -14.75
CA ASP A 186 45.70 1.31 -15.22
C ASP A 186 46.04 0.96 -16.68
N VAL A 187 46.63 1.90 -17.41
CA VAL A 187 47.12 1.69 -18.78
C VAL A 187 48.41 0.88 -18.75
N ARG A 188 48.40 -0.26 -19.46
CA ARG A 188 49.58 -1.10 -19.68
C ARG A 188 50.61 -0.32 -20.48
N GLY A 189 51.76 -0.03 -19.88
CA GLY A 189 52.84 0.71 -20.54
C GLY A 189 54.10 0.80 -19.70
N SER A 190 55.20 1.27 -20.33
CA SER A 190 56.44 1.50 -19.59
C SER A 190 56.31 2.72 -18.68
N MET A 191 56.64 2.54 -17.40
CA MET A 191 56.82 3.64 -16.44
C MET A 191 58.18 4.31 -16.57
N ARG A 192 59.05 3.80 -17.46
CA ARG A 192 60.31 4.47 -17.81
C ARG A 192 60.00 5.72 -18.62
N LYS A 193 60.79 6.77 -18.36
CA LYS A 193 60.75 7.99 -19.14
C LYS A 193 61.08 7.68 -20.61
N LEU A 194 60.24 8.15 -21.53
CA LEU A 194 60.33 7.78 -22.96
C LEU A 194 61.57 8.36 -23.65
N ARG A 195 62.02 9.55 -23.23
CA ARG A 195 63.23 10.21 -23.74
C ARG A 195 63.86 11.17 -22.72
N PRO A 196 65.16 11.48 -22.83
CA PRO A 196 65.85 12.34 -21.87
C PRO A 196 65.25 13.76 -21.82
N GLN A 197 65.44 14.42 -20.68
CA GLN A 197 64.86 15.74 -20.41
C GLN A 197 65.38 16.85 -21.36
N LYS A 198 66.62 16.70 -21.83
CA LYS A 198 67.32 17.64 -22.72
C LYS A 198 68.06 16.85 -23.81
N GLY A 199 68.45 17.51 -24.90
CA GLY A 199 69.26 16.93 -25.97
C GLY A 199 68.49 16.27 -27.13
N SER A 200 67.16 16.12 -27.04
CA SER A 200 66.36 15.49 -28.10
C SER A 200 65.73 16.44 -29.12
N GLY A 201 65.72 17.76 -28.86
CA GLY A 201 65.02 18.76 -29.70
C GLY A 201 63.49 18.66 -29.72
N GLN A 202 62.90 17.69 -29.00
CA GLN A 202 61.46 17.39 -29.00
C GLN A 202 60.78 17.86 -27.69
N ALA A 203 59.46 18.08 -27.72
CA ALA A 203 58.68 18.56 -26.56
C ALA A 203 58.75 17.63 -25.34
N ARG A 204 59.07 18.11 -24.13
CA ARG A 204 59.32 17.27 -22.93
C ARG A 204 58.23 16.22 -22.68
N LEU A 205 58.63 14.97 -22.39
CA LEU A 205 57.71 13.86 -22.21
C LEU A 205 58.09 12.96 -21.02
N GLY A 206 57.06 12.48 -20.32
CA GLY A 206 57.19 11.54 -19.20
C GLY A 206 57.08 10.08 -19.64
N THR A 207 56.15 9.37 -19.02
CA THR A 207 55.86 7.94 -19.26
C THR A 207 54.96 7.74 -20.48
N MET A 208 54.88 6.50 -20.98
CA MET A 208 54.04 6.14 -22.12
C MET A 208 52.54 6.32 -21.82
N SER A 209 52.13 6.16 -20.56
CA SER A 209 50.74 6.33 -20.10
C SER A 209 50.26 7.80 -20.04
N ASN A 210 51.07 8.76 -20.49
CA ASN A 210 50.71 10.18 -20.50
C ASN A 210 49.46 10.43 -21.37
N PRO A 211 48.40 11.09 -20.86
CA PRO A 211 47.17 11.38 -21.62
C PRO A 211 47.37 12.20 -22.90
N ILE A 212 48.48 12.95 -23.01
CA ILE A 212 48.80 13.73 -24.22
C ILE A 212 49.18 12.81 -25.40
N LEU A 213 49.66 11.59 -25.11
CA LEU A 213 50.05 10.63 -26.14
C LEU A 213 48.84 9.84 -26.66
N ARG A 214 48.90 9.47 -27.94
CA ARG A 214 47.97 8.50 -28.53
C ARG A 214 48.15 7.14 -27.83
N GLY A 215 47.05 6.56 -27.36
CA GLY A 215 47.07 5.32 -26.57
C GLY A 215 47.49 5.51 -25.11
N GLY A 216 47.67 6.76 -24.66
CA GLY A 216 47.83 7.11 -23.26
C GLY A 216 46.54 6.99 -22.44
N ALA A 217 46.62 7.33 -21.16
CA ALA A 217 45.47 7.27 -20.25
C ALA A 217 44.44 8.38 -20.50
N VAL A 218 43.23 8.20 -19.97
CA VAL A 218 42.21 9.27 -19.97
C VAL A 218 42.33 10.05 -18.65
N ALA A 219 42.50 11.38 -18.73
CA ALA A 219 42.74 12.22 -17.55
C ALA A 219 41.50 12.38 -16.65
N HIS A 220 40.35 12.75 -17.23
CA HIS A 220 39.07 12.93 -16.54
C HIS A 220 37.98 12.07 -17.17
N GLY A 221 38.27 10.78 -17.30
CA GLY A 221 37.31 9.83 -17.84
C GLY A 221 36.31 9.34 -16.78
N PRO A 222 35.17 8.79 -17.20
CA PRO A 222 34.20 8.22 -16.28
C PRO A 222 34.83 7.06 -15.49
N ARG A 223 34.42 6.97 -14.22
CA ARG A 223 34.68 5.85 -13.31
C ARG A 223 33.34 5.26 -12.88
N PRO A 224 33.30 3.94 -12.57
CA PRO A 224 32.08 3.35 -12.05
C PRO A 224 31.66 4.06 -10.77
N ARG A 225 30.38 4.45 -10.71
CA ARG A 225 29.82 5.20 -9.59
C ARG A 225 28.35 4.83 -9.41
N ASP A 226 27.88 5.07 -8.20
CA ASP A 226 26.45 5.03 -7.93
C ASP A 226 25.81 6.37 -8.32
N HIS A 227 24.64 6.28 -8.96
CA HIS A 227 23.82 7.42 -9.35
C HIS A 227 22.65 7.65 -8.40
N SER A 228 22.41 6.74 -7.45
CA SER A 228 21.30 6.82 -6.50
C SER A 228 21.29 8.16 -5.75
N THR A 229 20.12 8.79 -5.72
CA THR A 229 19.85 10.00 -4.93
C THR A 229 18.95 9.64 -3.76
N LYS A 230 19.02 10.39 -2.65
CA LYS A 230 18.16 10.16 -1.48
C LYS A 230 16.97 11.10 -1.49
N LEU A 231 15.77 10.54 -1.37
CA LEU A 231 14.53 11.31 -1.26
C LEU A 231 13.78 10.93 0.03
N PRO A 232 13.35 11.92 0.85
CA PRO A 232 12.59 11.63 2.05
C PRO A 232 11.34 10.84 1.73
N ARG A 233 11.04 9.83 2.55
CA ARG A 233 9.89 8.93 2.36
C ARG A 233 8.56 9.68 2.19
N ARG A 234 8.31 10.71 3.02
CA ARG A 234 7.08 11.53 2.95
C ARG A 234 6.93 12.24 1.60
N VAL A 235 8.04 12.63 0.98
CA VAL A 235 8.03 13.26 -0.36
C VAL A 235 7.70 12.20 -1.43
N ARG A 236 8.21 10.97 -1.29
CA ARG A 236 7.84 9.84 -2.17
C ARG A 236 6.35 9.51 -2.09
N GLU A 237 5.80 9.46 -0.89
CA GLU A 237 4.36 9.20 -0.66
C GLU A 237 3.49 10.33 -1.19
N LEU A 238 3.88 11.59 -0.94
CA LEU A 238 3.18 12.75 -1.49
C LEU A 238 3.20 12.74 -3.04
N ALA A 239 4.32 12.34 -3.64
CA ALA A 239 4.41 12.17 -5.09
C ALA A 239 3.46 11.09 -5.60
N LEU A 240 3.33 9.98 -4.87
CA LEU A 240 2.43 8.89 -5.22
C LEU A 240 0.97 9.33 -5.14
N ARG A 241 0.54 9.99 -4.05
CA ARG A 241 -0.80 10.58 -3.92
C ARG A 241 -1.10 11.56 -5.04
N SER A 242 -0.17 12.47 -5.32
CA SER A 242 -0.29 13.45 -6.40
C SER A 242 -0.40 12.78 -7.78
N ALA A 243 0.34 11.69 -8.03
CA ALA A 243 0.26 10.94 -9.27
C ALA A 243 -1.09 10.19 -9.43
N LEU A 244 -1.55 9.50 -8.38
CA LEU A 244 -2.85 8.82 -8.37
C LEU A 244 -4.00 9.82 -8.54
N SER A 245 -3.92 10.96 -7.86
CA SER A 245 -4.91 12.04 -7.97
C SER A 245 -4.95 12.63 -9.37
N SER A 246 -3.78 12.79 -10.02
CA SER A 246 -3.71 13.21 -11.42
C SER A 246 -4.40 12.20 -12.36
N LYS A 247 -4.23 10.89 -12.13
CA LYS A 247 -4.90 9.83 -12.92
C LYS A 247 -6.40 9.82 -12.70
N TRP A 248 -6.85 10.02 -11.46
CA TRP A 248 -8.27 10.12 -11.14
C TRP A 248 -8.90 11.33 -11.82
N ARG A 249 -8.31 12.52 -11.70
CA ARG A 249 -8.80 13.77 -12.35
C ARG A 249 -8.85 13.68 -13.88
N GLN A 250 -7.97 12.88 -14.49
CA GLN A 250 -7.95 12.61 -15.93
C GLN A 250 -9.01 11.57 -16.36
N GLY A 251 -9.64 10.87 -15.42
CA GLY A 251 -10.55 9.75 -15.72
C GLY A 251 -9.83 8.48 -16.17
N ASP A 252 -8.52 8.37 -15.91
CA ASP A 252 -7.67 7.23 -16.29
C ASP A 252 -7.46 6.20 -15.18
N LEU A 253 -7.98 6.49 -13.98
CA LEU A 253 -8.06 5.55 -12.87
C LEU A 253 -9.37 4.76 -12.96
N HIS A 254 -9.28 3.45 -13.03
CA HIS A 254 -10.43 2.55 -13.03
C HIS A 254 -10.35 1.58 -11.85
N VAL A 255 -11.47 1.29 -11.22
CA VAL A 255 -11.57 0.30 -10.14
C VAL A 255 -12.36 -0.91 -10.63
N VAL A 256 -11.87 -2.11 -10.32
CA VAL A 256 -12.47 -3.40 -10.64
C VAL A 256 -12.66 -4.18 -9.33
N ASP A 257 -13.65 -5.08 -9.29
CA ASP A 257 -13.85 -5.95 -8.14
C ASP A 257 -12.60 -6.80 -7.84
N ASN A 258 -12.25 -7.68 -8.77
CA ASN A 258 -11.07 -8.55 -8.75
C ASN A 258 -10.57 -8.84 -10.18
N PHE A 259 -9.30 -9.21 -10.33
CA PHE A 259 -8.70 -9.68 -11.59
C PHE A 259 -8.88 -11.18 -11.88
N ASP A 260 -10.00 -11.77 -11.47
CA ASP A 260 -10.28 -13.18 -11.76
C ASP A 260 -10.28 -13.42 -13.28
N TRP A 261 -9.53 -14.42 -13.75
CA TRP A 261 -9.45 -14.75 -15.18
C TRP A 261 -9.72 -16.23 -15.44
N ILE A 262 -10.82 -16.50 -16.14
CA ILE A 262 -11.35 -17.87 -16.34
C ILE A 262 -10.72 -18.56 -17.56
N ALA A 263 -10.26 -17.79 -18.57
CA ALA A 263 -9.72 -18.37 -19.79
C ALA A 263 -8.42 -19.16 -19.51
N PRO A 264 -8.05 -20.16 -20.36
CA PRO A 264 -6.88 -20.98 -20.10
C PRO A 264 -5.62 -20.12 -19.91
N PRO A 265 -4.79 -20.41 -18.91
CA PRO A 265 -3.77 -19.49 -18.37
C PRO A 265 -2.69 -19.09 -19.39
N SER A 266 -2.47 -19.88 -20.43
CA SER A 266 -1.48 -19.61 -21.48
C SER A 266 -2.02 -18.77 -22.65
N SER A 267 -3.32 -18.46 -22.68
CA SER A 267 -3.93 -17.75 -23.80
C SER A 267 -3.91 -16.24 -23.57
N THR A 268 -2.84 -15.59 -24.04
CA THR A 268 -2.69 -14.12 -24.00
C THR A 268 -3.62 -13.42 -24.99
N GLY A 269 -3.97 -14.05 -26.12
CA GLY A 269 -4.78 -13.45 -27.19
C GLY A 269 -6.18 -12.99 -26.75
N PRO A 270 -6.97 -13.82 -26.04
CA PRO A 270 -8.27 -13.43 -25.49
C PRO A 270 -8.18 -12.25 -24.52
N LEU A 271 -7.18 -12.24 -23.63
CA LEU A 271 -6.96 -11.13 -22.71
C LEU A 271 -6.63 -9.84 -23.48
N ALA A 272 -5.73 -9.91 -24.46
CA ALA A 272 -5.38 -8.76 -25.30
C ALA A 272 -6.61 -8.16 -26.02
N ARG A 273 -7.50 -9.01 -26.55
CA ARG A 273 -8.74 -8.58 -27.20
C ARG A 273 -9.71 -7.93 -26.22
N LEU A 274 -9.85 -8.50 -25.02
CA LEU A 274 -10.67 -7.93 -23.95
C LEU A 274 -10.15 -6.55 -23.55
N LEU A 275 -8.85 -6.44 -23.24
CA LEU A 275 -8.21 -5.19 -22.85
C LEU A 275 -8.33 -4.15 -23.98
N GLY A 276 -8.13 -4.56 -25.23
CA GLY A 276 -8.35 -3.71 -26.41
C GLY A 276 -9.79 -3.18 -26.51
N SER A 277 -10.80 -4.03 -26.26
CA SER A 277 -12.21 -3.62 -26.29
C SER A 277 -12.59 -2.59 -25.22
N LYS A 278 -11.83 -2.56 -24.11
CA LYS A 278 -12.00 -1.60 -23.01
C LYS A 278 -11.11 -0.35 -23.13
N GLY A 279 -10.22 -0.32 -24.11
CA GLY A 279 -9.20 0.73 -24.21
C GLY A 279 -8.10 0.63 -23.13
N TRP A 280 -7.91 -0.55 -22.54
CA TRP A 280 -6.88 -0.85 -21.52
C TRP A 280 -5.63 -1.47 -22.15
N SER A 281 -5.25 -1.01 -23.34
CA SER A 281 -4.09 -1.55 -24.07
C SER A 281 -2.74 -1.11 -23.50
N ASP A 282 -2.70 0.05 -22.83
CA ASP A 282 -1.51 0.55 -22.12
C ASP A 282 -1.89 0.90 -20.68
N ALA A 283 -1.66 -0.05 -19.79
CA ALA A 283 -2.29 -0.08 -18.47
C ALA A 283 -1.37 -0.67 -17.40
N LEU A 284 -1.43 -0.06 -16.21
CA LEU A 284 -0.89 -0.60 -14.97
C LEU A 284 -2.02 -1.26 -14.17
N PHE A 285 -1.86 -2.53 -13.82
CA PHE A 285 -2.77 -3.27 -12.95
C PHE A 285 -2.17 -3.34 -11.55
N LEU A 286 -2.93 -2.90 -10.55
CA LEU A 286 -2.55 -2.95 -9.15
C LEU A 286 -3.47 -3.93 -8.43
N THR A 287 -2.87 -4.89 -7.73
CA THR A 287 -3.62 -5.91 -7.00
C THR A 287 -3.04 -6.13 -5.61
N ALA A 288 -3.93 -6.44 -4.67
CA ALA A 288 -3.60 -6.84 -3.30
C ALA A 288 -4.78 -7.64 -2.72
N PRO A 289 -4.55 -8.45 -1.66
CA PRO A 289 -5.63 -9.11 -0.93
C PRO A 289 -6.57 -8.09 -0.29
N ARG A 290 -7.81 -8.53 -0.03
CA ARG A 290 -8.83 -7.70 0.64
C ARG A 290 -8.65 -7.72 2.15
N HIS A 291 -9.17 -6.68 2.80
CA HIS A 291 -9.15 -6.47 4.24
C HIS A 291 -7.73 -6.45 4.83
N PRO A 292 -6.89 -5.47 4.44
CA PRO A 292 -5.59 -5.29 5.07
C PRO A 292 -5.73 -4.97 6.56
N GLU A 293 -4.88 -5.56 7.39
CA GLU A 293 -4.77 -5.18 8.79
C GLU A 293 -3.64 -4.16 9.00
N PRO A 294 -3.82 -3.17 9.89
CA PRO A 294 -2.75 -2.27 10.26
C PRO A 294 -1.62 -3.06 10.91
N SER A 295 -0.37 -2.68 10.62
CA SER A 295 0.76 -3.33 11.25
C SER A 295 0.75 -3.15 12.78
N ILE A 296 1.28 -4.12 13.53
CA ILE A 296 1.48 -3.99 14.98
C ILE A 296 2.26 -2.70 15.32
N ARG A 297 3.19 -2.29 14.44
CA ARG A 297 3.99 -1.08 14.65
C ARG A 297 3.17 0.21 14.58
N SER A 298 2.21 0.30 13.67
CA SER A 298 1.29 1.45 13.60
C SER A 298 0.42 1.52 14.85
N LEU A 299 -0.07 0.37 15.32
CA LEU A 299 -0.88 0.27 16.54
C LEU A 299 -0.12 0.65 17.82
N ILE A 300 1.13 0.22 17.97
CA ILE A 300 1.91 0.45 19.21
C ILE A 300 2.41 1.89 19.31
N LYS A 301 2.87 2.46 18.19
CA LYS A 301 3.66 3.70 18.23
C LYS A 301 2.85 4.95 17.90
N ASP A 302 1.54 4.83 17.71
CA ASP A 302 0.73 5.83 16.99
C ASP A 302 1.48 6.27 15.71
N ASP A 303 2.16 5.31 15.08
CA ASP A 303 2.98 5.56 13.90
C ASP A 303 1.98 5.90 12.79
N ARG A 304 2.18 7.06 12.16
CA ARG A 304 1.31 7.53 11.07
C ARG A 304 1.08 6.40 10.05
N PRO A 305 -0.12 6.28 9.46
CA PRO A 305 -0.50 5.16 8.58
C PRO A 305 0.54 4.93 7.46
N SER A 306 1.17 6.00 6.99
CA SER A 306 2.20 5.90 5.96
C SER A 306 3.55 5.32 6.40
N SER A 307 3.76 5.01 7.68
CA SER A 307 5.02 4.49 8.23
C SER A 307 5.17 2.96 8.06
N SER A 308 4.08 2.21 8.03
CA SER A 308 4.07 0.75 7.95
C SER A 308 3.43 0.24 6.66
N ASP A 309 3.80 -0.95 6.22
CA ASP A 309 3.05 -1.67 5.19
C ASP A 309 1.90 -2.43 5.87
N PRO A 310 0.72 -2.55 5.25
CA PRO A 310 -0.36 -3.36 5.79
C PRO A 310 0.04 -4.84 5.85
N VAL A 311 -0.60 -5.57 6.77
CA VAL A 311 -0.37 -6.98 7.02
C VAL A 311 -1.59 -7.78 6.54
N TYR A 312 -1.32 -8.99 6.07
CA TYR A 312 -2.33 -9.92 5.56
C TYR A 312 -2.12 -11.30 6.15
N ASP A 313 -3.22 -12.02 6.33
CA ASP A 313 -3.18 -13.43 6.68
C ASP A 313 -2.60 -14.27 5.55
N GLU A 314 -2.03 -15.44 5.91
CA GLU A 314 -1.55 -16.40 4.92
C GLU A 314 -2.68 -16.89 3.99
N GLN A 315 -3.88 -17.13 4.54
CA GLN A 315 -5.03 -17.58 3.76
C GLN A 315 -5.48 -16.52 2.76
N GLN A 316 -5.59 -15.26 3.19
CA GLN A 316 -5.92 -14.14 2.31
C GLN A 316 -4.95 -14.04 1.12
N ARG A 317 -3.63 -14.17 1.40
CA ARG A 317 -2.59 -14.18 0.35
C ARG A 317 -2.74 -15.35 -0.60
N LEU A 318 -2.97 -16.56 -0.08
CA LEU A 318 -3.12 -17.77 -0.91
C LEU A 318 -4.36 -17.69 -1.81
N ASP A 319 -5.48 -17.25 -1.28
CA ASP A 319 -6.74 -17.11 -2.02
C ASP A 319 -6.60 -16.06 -3.12
N HIS A 320 -6.00 -14.92 -2.80
CA HIS A 320 -5.70 -13.85 -3.76
C HIS A 320 -4.75 -14.31 -4.87
N GLN A 321 -3.66 -15.01 -4.51
CA GLN A 321 -2.73 -15.58 -5.49
C GLN A 321 -3.43 -16.59 -6.41
N GLN A 322 -4.31 -17.45 -5.87
CA GLN A 322 -5.07 -18.40 -6.67
C GLN A 322 -6.02 -17.71 -7.64
N ALA A 323 -6.70 -16.65 -7.20
CA ALA A 323 -7.63 -15.87 -8.00
C ALA A 323 -6.95 -15.22 -9.23
N ILE A 324 -5.76 -14.66 -9.04
CA ILE A 324 -5.10 -13.81 -10.05
C ILE A 324 -4.05 -14.59 -10.86
N ARG A 325 -3.67 -15.80 -10.43
CA ARG A 325 -2.68 -16.65 -11.13
C ARG A 325 -2.87 -16.69 -12.64
N ASN A 326 -4.09 -16.95 -13.09
CA ASN A 326 -4.40 -17.04 -14.52
C ASN A 326 -4.23 -15.71 -15.24
N PHE A 327 -4.59 -14.61 -14.58
CA PHE A 327 -4.42 -13.26 -15.12
C PHE A 327 -2.94 -12.91 -15.25
N ILE A 328 -2.13 -13.16 -14.22
CA ILE A 328 -0.68 -12.93 -14.23
C ILE A 328 0.00 -13.66 -15.39
N LEU A 329 -0.31 -14.95 -15.54
CA LEU A 329 0.26 -15.78 -16.62
C LEU A 329 -0.11 -15.25 -18.00
N ALA A 330 -1.34 -14.76 -18.16
CA ALA A 330 -1.80 -14.18 -19.42
C ALA A 330 -1.21 -12.78 -19.68
N SER A 331 -1.04 -11.95 -18.64
CA SER A 331 -0.57 -10.56 -18.73
C SER A 331 0.93 -10.42 -18.97
N ASN A 332 1.74 -11.35 -18.47
CA ASN A 332 3.22 -11.27 -18.56
C ASN A 332 3.76 -11.16 -19.99
N ASN A 333 3.03 -11.69 -20.98
CA ASN A 333 3.41 -11.63 -22.38
C ASN A 333 2.95 -10.35 -23.11
N LEU A 334 2.26 -9.43 -22.42
CA LEU A 334 1.76 -8.19 -23.01
C LEU A 334 2.74 -7.04 -22.74
N PRO A 335 3.36 -6.43 -23.78
CA PRO A 335 4.44 -5.46 -23.59
C PRO A 335 3.97 -4.13 -22.98
N ARG A 336 2.70 -3.78 -23.17
CA ARG A 336 2.10 -2.53 -22.69
C ARG A 336 1.26 -2.68 -21.43
N VAL A 337 1.30 -3.87 -20.82
CA VAL A 337 0.57 -4.16 -19.60
C VAL A 337 1.57 -4.54 -18.53
N GLU A 338 1.39 -4.01 -17.34
CA GLU A 338 2.22 -4.30 -16.18
C GLU A 338 1.31 -4.57 -15.01
N LEU A 339 1.61 -5.62 -14.25
CA LEU A 339 0.89 -5.95 -13.03
C LEU A 339 1.85 -5.85 -11.86
N ILE A 340 1.43 -5.15 -10.81
CA ILE A 340 2.15 -5.04 -9.55
C ILE A 340 1.26 -5.60 -8.44
N GLU A 341 1.75 -6.66 -7.81
CA GLU A 341 1.23 -7.20 -6.55
C GLU A 341 1.80 -6.35 -5.41
N LEU A 342 0.95 -5.57 -4.76
CA LEU A 342 1.37 -4.62 -3.71
C LEU A 342 1.80 -5.32 -2.42
N ASP A 343 1.36 -6.57 -2.23
CA ASP A 343 1.65 -7.43 -1.08
C ASP A 343 2.85 -8.36 -1.30
N ALA A 344 3.48 -8.35 -2.49
CA ALA A 344 4.58 -9.25 -2.89
C ALA A 344 5.88 -9.11 -2.08
N LEU A 345 5.88 -8.33 -0.99
CA LEU A 345 7.00 -8.25 -0.07
C LEU A 345 7.15 -9.59 0.67
N THR A 346 8.08 -10.42 0.21
CA THR A 346 8.35 -11.73 0.84
C THR A 346 8.87 -11.56 2.28
N GLU A 347 8.55 -12.52 3.14
CA GLU A 347 9.04 -12.55 4.54
C GLU A 347 10.56 -12.56 4.60
N GLU A 348 11.21 -13.31 3.70
CA GLU A 348 12.66 -13.26 3.53
C GLU A 348 13.17 -11.85 3.21
N TYR A 349 12.43 -11.09 2.38
CA TYR A 349 12.79 -9.71 2.11
C TYR A 349 12.65 -8.87 3.37
N ARG A 350 11.57 -9.04 4.15
CA ARG A 350 11.37 -8.32 5.43
C ARG A 350 12.54 -8.50 6.39
N ASP A 351 13.03 -9.73 6.54
CA ASP A 351 14.17 -10.04 7.41
C ASP A 351 15.50 -9.51 6.85
N ASN A 352 15.62 -9.46 5.52
CA ASN A 352 16.81 -8.96 4.83
C ASN A 352 16.77 -7.45 4.54
N ILE A 353 15.70 -6.72 4.88
CA ILE A 353 15.63 -5.25 4.74
C ILE A 353 16.79 -4.60 5.50
N ALA A 354 17.20 -5.15 6.64
CA ALA A 354 18.33 -4.65 7.43
C ALA A 354 19.70 -4.85 6.74
N LYS A 355 19.80 -5.81 5.81
CA LYS A 355 21.05 -6.18 5.12
C LYS A 355 21.13 -5.63 3.70
N THR A 356 19.99 -5.32 3.09
CA THR A 356 19.91 -4.80 1.73
C THR A 356 20.17 -3.28 1.73
N SER A 357 20.86 -2.77 0.71
CA SER A 357 21.02 -1.33 0.52
C SER A 357 19.65 -0.65 0.47
N SER A 358 19.45 0.40 1.28
CA SER A 358 18.18 1.14 1.44
C SER A 358 17.56 1.66 0.14
N ASP A 359 18.36 1.71 -0.93
CA ASP A 359 18.06 2.46 -2.13
C ASP A 359 17.54 1.58 -3.28
N LYS A 360 17.42 0.26 -3.09
CA LYS A 360 16.82 -0.65 -4.08
C LYS A 360 15.31 -0.73 -3.93
N LYS A 361 14.59 -0.71 -5.06
CA LYS A 361 13.14 -0.95 -5.13
C LYS A 361 12.81 -2.28 -4.48
N LYS A 362 11.87 -2.28 -3.53
CA LYS A 362 11.37 -3.51 -2.91
C LYS A 362 10.33 -4.19 -3.83
N PRO A 363 10.22 -5.54 -3.80
CA PRO A 363 9.10 -6.20 -4.47
C PRO A 363 7.77 -5.67 -3.92
N GLY A 364 6.83 -5.38 -4.81
CA GLY A 364 5.53 -4.77 -4.48
C GLY A 364 5.55 -3.27 -4.17
N GLU A 365 6.72 -2.61 -4.11
CA GLU A 365 6.77 -1.15 -3.90
C GLU A 365 6.26 -0.41 -5.13
N LEU A 366 5.20 0.39 -4.96
CA LEU A 366 4.66 1.23 -6.01
C LEU A 366 5.32 2.62 -6.00
N HIS A 367 5.88 3.01 -7.14
CA HIS A 367 6.44 4.36 -7.33
C HIS A 367 5.56 5.25 -8.22
N ALA A 368 5.62 6.56 -7.98
CA ALA A 368 4.94 7.56 -8.82
C ALA A 368 5.34 7.46 -10.30
N TYR A 369 6.58 7.07 -10.61
CA TYR A 369 7.02 6.84 -11.99
C TYR A 369 6.19 5.76 -12.70
N GLU A 370 5.87 4.65 -12.04
CA GLU A 370 5.18 3.51 -12.65
C GLU A 370 3.71 3.86 -12.95
N VAL A 371 3.08 4.57 -12.00
CA VAL A 371 1.73 5.15 -12.17
C VAL A 371 1.68 6.09 -13.37
N LEU A 372 2.71 6.93 -13.56
CA LEU A 372 2.75 7.92 -14.64
C LEU A 372 3.22 7.34 -15.98
N ARG A 373 4.01 6.26 -15.97
CA ARG A 373 4.53 5.60 -17.17
C ARG A 373 3.43 5.04 -18.06
N ARG A 374 2.35 4.53 -17.45
CA ARG A 374 1.21 3.96 -18.16
C ARG A 374 0.12 5.00 -18.34
N HIS A 375 -0.64 4.89 -19.43
CA HIS A 375 -1.79 5.79 -19.64
C HIS A 375 -2.88 5.54 -18.60
N LYS A 376 -3.26 4.28 -18.38
CA LYS A 376 -4.34 3.90 -17.46
C LYS A 376 -3.82 3.17 -16.24
N VAL A 377 -4.51 3.34 -15.12
CA VAL A 377 -4.26 2.60 -13.88
C VAL A 377 -5.55 1.89 -13.50
N ILE A 378 -5.49 0.57 -13.37
CA ILE A 378 -6.61 -0.26 -12.96
C ILE A 378 -6.27 -0.87 -11.61
N CYS A 379 -7.09 -0.61 -10.60
CA CYS A 379 -6.95 -1.15 -9.26
C CYS A 379 -8.05 -2.17 -8.99
N ASP A 380 -7.70 -3.30 -8.38
CA ASP A 380 -8.68 -4.14 -7.68
C ASP A 380 -9.16 -3.45 -6.40
N LEU A 381 -10.30 -3.89 -5.85
CA LEU A 381 -10.79 -3.39 -4.56
C LEU A 381 -9.74 -3.55 -3.45
N GLY A 382 -9.07 -4.72 -3.38
CA GLY A 382 -8.02 -4.94 -2.40
C GLY A 382 -6.82 -4.01 -2.58
N ALA A 383 -6.47 -3.63 -3.82
CA ALA A 383 -5.41 -2.65 -4.07
C ALA A 383 -5.79 -1.24 -3.63
N VAL A 384 -7.06 -0.86 -3.76
CA VAL A 384 -7.57 0.41 -3.22
C VAL A 384 -7.47 0.40 -1.70
N GLU A 385 -7.97 -0.65 -1.04
CA GLU A 385 -7.87 -0.83 0.42
C GLU A 385 -6.40 -0.75 0.89
N TRP A 386 -5.48 -1.42 0.19
CA TRP A 386 -4.05 -1.34 0.48
C TRP A 386 -3.49 0.07 0.36
N LEU A 387 -3.84 0.81 -0.71
CA LEU A 387 -3.36 2.17 -0.95
C LEU A 387 -3.89 3.15 0.10
N GLU A 388 -5.15 2.98 0.50
CA GLU A 388 -5.78 3.77 1.55
C GLU A 388 -5.11 3.55 2.89
N GLU A 389 -4.93 2.30 3.30
CA GLU A 389 -4.25 1.97 4.55
C GLU A 389 -2.78 2.46 4.51
N LYS A 390 -2.10 2.23 3.38
CA LYS A 390 -0.69 2.61 3.22
C LYS A 390 -0.46 4.12 3.17
N LEU A 391 -1.39 4.91 2.64
CA LEU A 391 -1.22 6.36 2.46
C LEU A 391 -1.98 7.19 3.51
N GLY A 392 -2.82 6.54 4.32
CA GLY A 392 -3.56 7.13 5.43
C GLY A 392 -4.91 7.71 5.05
N GLY A 393 -5.75 6.94 4.35
CA GLY A 393 -7.11 7.31 3.98
C GLY A 393 -8.07 6.14 4.20
N ALA A 394 -7.99 5.47 5.36
CA ALA A 394 -8.61 4.18 5.73
C ALA A 394 -10.16 4.18 5.77
N ILE A 395 -10.83 4.67 4.73
CA ILE A 395 -12.29 4.78 4.66
C ILE A 395 -12.95 3.40 4.61
N PHE A 396 -12.37 2.45 3.88
CA PHE A 396 -12.95 1.10 3.80
C PHE A 396 -13.01 0.38 5.13
N HIS A 397 -12.02 0.59 6.01
CA HIS A 397 -11.99 -0.04 7.33
C HIS A 397 -13.08 0.52 8.24
N GLU A 398 -13.25 1.84 8.23
CA GLU A 398 -14.34 2.50 8.97
C GLU A 398 -15.71 2.07 8.44
N GLN A 399 -15.91 2.06 7.13
CA GLN A 399 -17.18 1.65 6.51
C GLN A 399 -17.49 0.18 6.76
N ALA A 400 -16.51 -0.73 6.62
CA ALA A 400 -16.72 -2.14 6.93
C ALA A 400 -17.07 -2.36 8.41
N GLY A 401 -16.45 -1.60 9.32
CA GLY A 401 -16.81 -1.57 10.73
C GLY A 401 -18.26 -1.14 10.93
N LEU A 402 -18.67 -0.02 10.34
CA LEU A 402 -20.04 0.49 10.43
C LEU A 402 -21.08 -0.47 9.81
N ASP A 403 -20.78 -1.04 8.64
CA ASP A 403 -21.65 -2.01 7.96
C ASP A 403 -21.83 -3.25 8.85
N SER A 404 -20.76 -3.79 9.44
CA SER A 404 -20.84 -4.95 10.35
C SER A 404 -21.64 -4.66 11.63
N ILE A 405 -21.49 -3.46 12.20
CA ILE A 405 -22.27 -3.02 13.35
C ILE A 405 -23.74 -2.88 12.97
N ALA A 406 -24.05 -2.28 11.82
CA ALA A 406 -25.42 -2.13 11.33
C ALA A 406 -26.09 -3.49 11.07
N GLU A 407 -25.36 -4.46 10.50
CA GLU A 407 -25.84 -5.83 10.33
C GLU A 407 -26.12 -6.50 11.68
N SER A 408 -25.23 -6.34 12.66
CA SER A 408 -25.43 -6.90 14.01
C SER A 408 -26.63 -6.29 14.73
N LEU A 409 -26.85 -4.97 14.60
CA LEU A 409 -28.01 -4.28 15.16
C LEU A 409 -29.30 -4.73 14.46
N GLY A 410 -29.28 -4.89 13.14
CA GLY A 410 -30.42 -5.42 12.39
C GLY A 410 -30.79 -6.85 12.80
N GLN A 411 -29.80 -7.70 13.07
CA GLN A 411 -30.03 -9.05 13.59
C GLN A 411 -30.59 -9.04 15.02
N GLN A 412 -30.10 -8.16 15.89
CA GLN A 412 -30.65 -7.98 17.24
C GLN A 412 -32.09 -7.50 17.21
N GLN A 413 -32.42 -6.59 16.30
CA GLN A 413 -33.77 -6.04 16.16
C GLN A 413 -34.73 -7.10 15.61
N GLN A 414 -34.30 -7.92 14.64
CA GLN A 414 -35.07 -9.08 14.19
C GLN A 414 -35.30 -10.11 15.30
N GLN A 415 -34.29 -10.37 16.14
CA GLN A 415 -34.43 -11.27 17.30
C GLN A 415 -35.45 -10.72 18.31
N GLN A 416 -35.38 -9.43 18.64
CA GLN A 416 -36.34 -8.76 19.52
C GLN A 416 -37.76 -8.77 18.95
N ASP A 417 -37.93 -8.54 17.64
CA ASP A 417 -39.22 -8.61 16.97
C ASP A 417 -39.79 -10.03 16.98
N THR A 418 -38.95 -11.06 16.78
CA THR A 418 -39.37 -12.46 16.90
C THR A 418 -39.72 -12.88 18.32
N GLU A 419 -38.98 -12.40 19.33
CA GLU A 419 -39.28 -12.66 20.75
C GLU A 419 -40.55 -11.93 21.20
N ALA A 420 -40.76 -10.69 20.76
CA ALA A 420 -41.98 -9.94 21.00
C ALA A 420 -43.20 -10.59 20.34
N ALA A 421 -43.04 -11.12 19.11
CA ALA A 421 -44.08 -11.90 18.45
C ALA A 421 -44.41 -13.20 19.21
N ALA A 422 -43.40 -13.93 19.69
CA ALA A 422 -43.59 -15.15 20.48
C ALA A 422 -44.30 -14.88 21.83
N LEU A 423 -44.00 -13.76 22.49
CA LEU A 423 -44.67 -13.34 23.73
C LEU A 423 -46.14 -12.92 23.50
N SER A 424 -46.49 -12.45 22.29
CA SER A 424 -47.87 -12.12 21.93
C SER A 424 -48.74 -13.34 21.61
N GLU A 425 -48.15 -14.44 21.14
CA GLU A 425 -48.85 -15.72 20.89
C GLU A 425 -49.17 -16.48 22.20
N VAL A 426 -48.39 -16.28 23.26
CA VAL A 426 -48.62 -16.92 24.57
C VAL A 426 -49.72 -16.21 25.40
N ALA A 427 -50.18 -15.04 24.97
CA ALA A 427 -51.15 -14.21 25.71
C ALA A 427 -52.63 -14.38 25.27
N GLN A 428 -52.99 -15.42 24.51
CA GLN A 428 -54.39 -15.77 24.25
C GLN A 428 -54.85 -16.89 25.21
N PRO A 429 -55.77 -16.63 26.17
CA PRO A 429 -56.30 -17.69 27.01
C PRO A 429 -57.44 -18.43 26.29
N GLU A 430 -57.39 -19.75 26.42
CA GLU A 430 -58.39 -20.73 26.03
C GLU A 430 -59.79 -20.37 26.56
N ALA A 431 -60.78 -20.30 25.67
CA ALA A 431 -62.18 -20.39 26.04
C ALA A 431 -62.98 -21.17 24.99
N ALA A 432 -63.74 -22.15 25.51
CA ALA A 432 -64.82 -22.91 24.88
C ALA A 432 -64.46 -24.18 24.09
N ALA A 433 -64.30 -25.28 24.84
CA ALA A 433 -64.73 -26.61 24.41
C ALA A 433 -65.72 -27.17 25.44
N SER A 434 -66.97 -27.45 25.04
CA SER A 434 -67.88 -28.47 25.61
C SER A 434 -69.29 -28.40 24.98
N SER A 435 -69.65 -29.37 24.13
CA SER A 435 -70.83 -30.25 24.31
C SER A 435 -71.20 -31.02 23.03
N GLU A 436 -71.56 -32.29 23.26
CA GLU A 436 -71.73 -33.41 22.34
C GLU A 436 -73.07 -33.46 21.58
N VAL A 437 -72.97 -33.92 20.32
CA VAL A 437 -73.72 -35.00 19.63
C VAL A 437 -75.07 -35.46 20.22
N ALA A 438 -76.16 -35.31 19.43
CA ALA A 438 -77.11 -36.38 19.05
C ALA A 438 -78.18 -35.89 18.03
N GLN A 439 -78.35 -36.64 16.93
CA GLN A 439 -79.51 -36.70 16.01
C GLN A 439 -80.16 -38.11 16.17
N PRO A 440 -81.29 -38.51 15.52
CA PRO A 440 -82.06 -37.88 14.42
C PRO A 440 -83.61 -37.98 14.53
N GLU A 441 -84.30 -37.37 13.53
CA GLU A 441 -85.43 -37.92 12.72
C GLU A 441 -86.51 -36.87 12.40
N ALA A 442 -86.74 -36.63 11.10
CA ALA A 442 -88.03 -36.73 10.39
C ALA A 442 -88.07 -35.86 9.11
N GLU A 443 -88.66 -36.46 8.08
CA GLU A 443 -88.63 -36.13 6.65
C GLU A 443 -89.64 -35.05 6.18
N ALA A 444 -89.46 -34.69 4.89
CA ALA A 444 -90.39 -34.03 3.95
C ALA A 444 -90.42 -32.49 4.02
N THR A 445 -90.43 -31.70 2.94
CA THR A 445 -90.88 -31.92 1.55
C THR A 445 -90.15 -30.93 0.61
N THR A 446 -90.16 -31.23 -0.68
CA THR A 446 -89.37 -30.68 -1.80
C THR A 446 -89.99 -29.40 -2.44
N PRO A 447 -89.68 -28.96 -3.69
CA PRO A 447 -88.80 -27.81 -3.97
C PRO A 447 -89.41 -26.76 -4.94
N VAL A 448 -88.91 -25.52 -4.99
CA VAL A 448 -89.10 -24.64 -6.17
C VAL A 448 -87.86 -23.79 -6.43
N THR A 449 -87.35 -23.92 -7.66
CA THR A 449 -86.23 -23.26 -8.31
C THR A 449 -86.63 -21.90 -8.93
N PRO A 450 -85.78 -21.15 -9.66
CA PRO A 450 -85.45 -19.76 -9.33
C PRO A 450 -85.91 -18.75 -10.41
N SER A 451 -85.69 -17.44 -10.18
CA SER A 451 -85.68 -16.46 -11.27
C SER A 451 -84.75 -15.26 -11.01
N PRO A 452 -83.98 -14.79 -12.03
CA PRO A 452 -82.97 -13.74 -11.94
C PRO A 452 -83.42 -12.40 -12.55
N ALA A 453 -82.76 -11.30 -12.19
CA ALA A 453 -82.80 -10.02 -12.93
C ALA A 453 -81.50 -9.24 -12.58
N ALA A 454 -80.59 -9.03 -13.54
CA ALA A 454 -80.52 -7.85 -14.43
C ALA A 454 -80.01 -6.60 -13.67
N GLN A 455 -79.06 -5.77 -14.11
CA GLN A 455 -78.60 -5.44 -15.46
C GLN A 455 -77.40 -4.46 -15.35
N SER A 456 -76.52 -4.46 -16.38
CA SER A 456 -75.78 -3.34 -17.01
C SER A 456 -74.95 -2.36 -16.16
N ALA A 457 -73.75 -1.89 -16.52
CA ALA A 457 -72.78 -2.08 -17.61
C ALA A 457 -71.59 -1.12 -17.30
N PRO A 458 -70.37 -1.36 -17.81
CA PRO A 458 -69.34 -0.32 -17.92
C PRO A 458 -69.00 0.02 -19.38
N LEU A 459 -68.61 1.28 -19.64
CA LEU A 459 -67.77 1.80 -20.75
C LEU A 459 -67.71 3.34 -20.54
N ALA A 460 -66.57 4.03 -20.56
CA ALA A 460 -65.31 3.81 -21.25
C ALA A 460 -64.09 4.17 -20.38
#